data_AF-A0A8T4QUG1-F1
#
_entry.id   AF-A0A8T4QUG1-F1
#
_cell.length_a   1.000
_cell.length_b   1.000
_cell.length_c   1.000
_cell.angle_alpha   90.00
_cell.angle_beta   90.00
_cell.angle_gamma   90.00
#
_symmetry.space_group_name_H-M   'P 1'
#
loop_
_entity.id
_entity.type
_entity.pdbx_description
1 polymer ?
#
loop_
_entity_poly.entity_id
_entity_poly.type
_entity_poly.pdbx_seq_one_letter_code
_entity_poly.pdbx_strand_id
1 'polypeptide(L)'
;MLSRKAQGTGPRKPISLLLGLGFIVLGLLPILKSFGILGFTIGPLPSIVIWALLVVGGVFLAFDGIAENMSFMGLSQMLRNLTFLFALLALALGLIPLLNSLGVVGFTLPGILSTVNDYLFTIVGFLLIYGGTQGF
;
A
#
# COMPACT_ATOMS: atom_id res chain seq x y z
N MET A 1 -7.08 4.75 -36.21
CA MET A 1 -6.95 5.49 -34.94
C MET A 1 -7.82 4.79 -33.90
N LEU A 2 -7.24 3.84 -33.16
CA LEU A 2 -7.95 3.10 -32.11
C LEU A 2 -8.19 4.02 -30.92
N SER A 3 -9.46 4.08 -30.49
CA SER A 3 -9.95 4.95 -29.43
C SER A 3 -9.19 4.72 -28.12
N ARG A 4 -8.35 5.69 -27.73
CA ARG A 4 -7.66 5.73 -26.43
C ARG A 4 -8.61 5.73 -25.22
N LYS A 5 -9.94 5.86 -25.43
CA LYS A 5 -10.92 5.82 -24.36
C LYS A 5 -11.12 4.42 -23.76
N ALA A 6 -10.70 3.35 -24.44
CA ALA A 6 -10.78 1.98 -23.90
C ALA A 6 -9.50 1.53 -23.17
N GLN A 7 -8.42 2.32 -23.21
CA GLN A 7 -7.12 1.95 -22.65
C GLN A 7 -6.93 2.37 -21.19
N GLY A 8 -7.88 3.14 -20.64
CA GLY A 8 -7.80 3.74 -19.30
C GLY A 8 -8.62 3.06 -18.21
N THR A 9 -9.53 2.13 -18.53
CA THR A 9 -10.49 1.53 -17.59
C THR A 9 -10.31 0.01 -17.49
N GLY A 10 -9.06 -0.44 -17.32
CA GLY A 10 -8.80 -1.84 -17.01
C GLY A 10 -9.38 -2.23 -15.63
N PRO A 11 -9.74 -3.51 -15.41
CA PRO A 11 -10.25 -4.03 -14.12
C PRO A 11 -9.34 -3.77 -12.91
N ARG A 12 -8.12 -3.31 -13.13
CA ARG A 12 -7.13 -2.95 -12.10
C ARG A 12 -7.56 -1.79 -11.20
N LYS A 13 -8.22 -0.75 -11.75
CA LYS A 13 -8.48 0.49 -10.98
C LYS A 13 -9.47 0.27 -9.82
N PRO A 14 -10.61 -0.43 -10.02
CA PRO A 14 -11.48 -0.76 -8.91
C PRO A 14 -10.79 -1.62 -7.85
N ILE A 15 -9.90 -2.53 -8.26
CA ILE A 15 -9.16 -3.40 -7.36
C ILE A 15 -8.18 -2.58 -6.50
N SER A 16 -7.39 -1.68 -7.11
CA SER A 16 -6.50 -0.77 -6.37
C SER A 16 -7.28 0.13 -5.41
N LEU A 17 -8.47 0.60 -5.80
CA LEU A 17 -9.32 1.43 -4.94
C LEU A 17 -9.84 0.63 -3.72
N LEU A 18 -10.33 -0.59 -3.94
CA LEU A 18 -10.80 -1.47 -2.86
C LEU A 18 -9.65 -1.87 -1.93
N LEU A 19 -8.48 -2.22 -2.49
CA LEU A 19 -7.27 -2.47 -1.72
C LEU A 19 -6.87 -1.24 -0.92
N GLY A 20 -6.85 -0.07 -1.56
CA GLY A 20 -6.52 1.20 -0.91
C GLY A 20 -7.42 1.51 0.27
N LEU A 21 -8.73 1.32 0.14
CA LEU A 21 -9.69 1.46 1.24
C LEU A 21 -9.40 0.46 2.37
N GLY A 22 -9.17 -0.81 2.04
CA GLY A 22 -8.79 -1.82 3.04
C GLY A 22 -7.53 -1.43 3.81
N PHE A 23 -6.51 -0.93 3.10
CA PHE A 23 -5.26 -0.48 3.69
C PHE A 23 -5.42 0.73 4.60
N ILE A 24 -6.21 1.72 4.20
CA ILE A 24 -6.54 2.87 5.05
C ILE A 24 -7.27 2.40 6.30
N VAL A 25 -8.27 1.53 6.17
CA VAL A 25 -9.00 1.00 7.34
C VAL A 25 -8.03 0.30 8.30
N LEU A 26 -7.13 -0.52 7.79
CA LEU A 26 -6.18 -1.27 8.61
C LEU A 26 -5.06 -0.40 9.24
N GLY A 27 -4.59 0.64 8.55
CA GLY A 27 -3.54 1.52 9.07
C GLY A 27 -4.05 2.72 9.88
N LEU A 28 -5.17 3.33 9.44
CA LEU A 28 -5.68 4.54 10.06
C LEU A 28 -6.45 4.25 11.35
N LEU A 29 -7.17 3.13 11.44
CA LEU A 29 -7.90 2.78 12.66
C LEU A 29 -7.00 2.62 13.90
N PRO A 30 -5.85 1.90 13.86
CA PRO A 30 -4.96 1.83 15.02
C PRO A 30 -4.35 3.19 15.37
N ILE A 31 -4.06 4.03 14.37
CA ILE A 31 -3.58 5.41 14.59
C ILE A 31 -4.65 6.25 15.30
N LEU A 32 -5.89 6.27 14.80
CA LEU A 32 -6.99 7.04 15.40
C LEU A 32 -7.32 6.56 16.81
N LYS A 33 -7.22 5.25 17.07
CA LYS A 33 -7.33 4.69 18.42
C LYS A 33 -6.21 5.17 19.34
N SER A 34 -4.96 5.22 18.86
CA SER A 34 -3.82 5.71 19.65
C SER A 34 -3.99 7.16 20.10
N PHE A 35 -4.72 7.97 19.32
CA PHE A 35 -5.10 9.34 19.65
C PHE A 35 -6.36 9.47 20.50
N GLY A 36 -7.00 8.35 20.87
CA GLY A 36 -8.23 8.36 21.68
C GLY A 36 -9.49 8.83 20.93
N ILE A 37 -9.44 8.91 19.59
CA ILE A 37 -10.57 9.37 18.77
C ILE A 37 -11.65 8.28 18.66
N LEU A 38 -11.25 6.99 18.69
CA LEU A 38 -12.15 5.85 18.55
C LEU A 38 -12.22 5.01 19.84
N GLY A 39 -13.44 4.68 20.27
CA GLY A 39 -13.71 3.88 21.47
C GLY A 39 -13.77 2.36 21.26
N PHE A 40 -13.62 1.87 20.02
CA PHE A 40 -13.66 0.44 19.71
C PHE A 40 -12.28 -0.09 19.29
N THR A 41 -12.08 -1.39 19.48
CA THR A 41 -10.86 -2.08 19.07
C THR A 41 -11.20 -3.12 18.01
N ILE A 42 -10.46 -3.12 16.91
CA ILE A 42 -10.44 -4.28 16.03
C ILE A 42 -9.56 -5.33 16.71
N GLY A 43 -9.97 -6.59 16.67
CA GLY A 43 -9.15 -7.70 17.15
C GLY A 43 -7.77 -7.70 16.46
N PRO A 44 -6.70 -8.11 17.15
CA PRO A 44 -5.38 -8.18 16.55
C PRO A 44 -5.41 -9.12 15.35
N LEU A 45 -4.98 -8.62 14.18
CA LEU A 45 -4.80 -9.47 13.00
C LEU A 45 -3.54 -10.33 13.19
N PRO A 46 -3.55 -11.58 12.70
CA PRO A 46 -2.35 -12.40 12.68
C PRO A 46 -1.24 -11.69 11.90
N SER A 47 -0.02 -11.64 12.45
CA SER A 47 1.11 -10.92 11.85
C SER A 47 1.39 -11.34 10.41
N ILE A 48 1.18 -12.63 10.09
CA ILE A 48 1.37 -13.15 8.73
C ILE A 48 0.39 -12.54 7.71
N VAL A 49 -0.84 -12.22 8.13
CA VAL A 49 -1.84 -11.56 7.28
C VAL A 49 -1.41 -10.13 7.01
N ILE A 50 -0.91 -9.43 8.03
CA ILE A 50 -0.40 -8.06 7.91
C ILE A 50 0.75 -8.01 6.89
N TRP A 51 1.71 -8.93 6.99
CA TRP A 51 2.84 -8.99 6.06
C TRP A 51 2.41 -9.37 4.64
N ALA A 52 1.53 -10.37 4.51
CA ALA A 52 1.00 -10.76 3.21
C ALA A 52 0.26 -9.61 2.53
N LEU A 53 -0.57 -8.87 3.28
CA LEU A 53 -1.23 -7.67 2.79
C LEU A 53 -0.19 -6.65 2.35
N LEU A 54 0.79 -6.28 3.18
CA LEU A 54 1.88 -5.36 2.82
C LEU A 54 2.57 -5.72 1.50
N VAL A 55 2.88 -7.00 1.30
CA VAL A 55 3.46 -7.48 0.04
C VAL A 55 2.49 -7.26 -1.11
N VAL A 56 1.24 -7.69 -0.99
CA VAL A 56 0.22 -7.50 -2.03
C VAL A 56 0.02 -6.02 -2.35
N GLY A 57 -0.11 -5.16 -1.33
CA GLY A 57 -0.24 -3.72 -1.51
C GLY A 57 0.98 -3.09 -2.15
N GLY A 58 2.19 -3.48 -1.74
CA GLY A 58 3.44 -3.02 -2.35
C GLY A 58 3.58 -3.44 -3.81
N VAL A 59 3.19 -4.68 -4.15
CA VAL A 59 3.15 -5.17 -5.53
C VAL A 59 2.15 -4.35 -6.34
N PHE A 60 0.92 -4.17 -5.86
CA PHE A 60 -0.10 -3.38 -6.57
C PHE A 60 0.31 -1.92 -6.74
N LEU A 61 0.90 -1.31 -5.71
CA LEU A 61 1.39 0.06 -5.76
C LEU A 61 2.54 0.21 -6.77
N ALA A 62 3.45 -0.77 -6.85
CA ALA A 62 4.50 -0.80 -7.87
C ALA A 62 3.91 -0.94 -9.29
N PHE A 63 2.91 -1.81 -9.46
CA PHE A 63 2.20 -1.96 -10.74
C PHE A 63 1.49 -0.67 -11.15
N ASP A 64 0.82 0.01 -10.22
CA ASP A 64 0.17 1.30 -10.49
C ASP A 64 1.22 2.35 -10.87
N GLY A 65 2.35 2.43 -10.15
CA GLY A 65 3.45 3.35 -10.50
C GLY A 65 4.09 3.11 -11.88
N ILE A 66 4.12 1.85 -12.36
CA ILE A 66 4.62 1.50 -13.71
C ILE A 66 3.55 1.77 -14.77
N ALA A 67 2.30 1.38 -14.49
CA ALA A 67 1.19 1.43 -15.44
C ALA A 67 0.68 2.86 -15.66
N GLU A 68 0.77 3.69 -14.63
CA GLU A 68 0.61 5.12 -14.72
C GLU A 68 1.87 5.70 -15.36
N ASN A 69 1.88 5.69 -16.70
CA ASN A 69 2.85 6.42 -17.51
C ASN A 69 2.56 7.94 -17.41
N MET A 70 2.52 8.42 -16.17
CA MET A 70 2.17 9.77 -15.77
C MET A 70 3.18 10.75 -16.35
N SER A 71 2.63 11.81 -16.96
CA SER A 71 3.30 12.96 -17.56
C SER A 71 4.71 13.22 -17.00
N PHE A 72 5.66 13.38 -17.92
CA PHE A 72 7.10 13.56 -17.67
C PHE A 72 7.49 14.87 -16.98
N MET A 73 6.54 15.72 -16.53
CA MET A 73 6.85 16.96 -15.81
C MET A 73 5.80 17.31 -14.74
N GLY A 74 6.27 17.77 -13.58
CA GLY A 74 5.47 18.37 -12.51
C GLY A 74 5.13 17.45 -11.33
N LEU A 75 4.01 17.74 -10.65
CA LEU A 75 3.55 17.06 -9.44
C LEU A 75 3.32 15.54 -9.65
N SER A 76 2.93 15.14 -10.86
CA SER A 76 2.75 13.75 -11.25
C SER A 76 4.04 12.92 -11.17
N GLN A 77 5.19 13.51 -11.50
CA GLN A 77 6.48 12.83 -11.41
C GLN A 77 6.90 12.63 -9.94
N MET A 78 6.63 13.62 -9.08
CA MET A 78 6.90 13.51 -7.65
C MET A 78 6.05 12.40 -7.03
N LEU A 79 4.75 12.36 -7.32
CA LEU A 79 3.86 11.31 -6.83
C LEU A 79 4.24 9.92 -7.35
N ARG A 80 4.65 9.81 -8.62
CA ARG A 80 5.17 8.55 -9.16
C ARG A 80 6.39 8.06 -8.37
N ASN A 81 7.35 8.95 -8.12
CA ASN A 81 8.55 8.60 -7.35
C ASN A 81 8.21 8.20 -5.91
N LEU A 82 7.27 8.89 -5.26
CA LEU A 82 6.78 8.51 -3.94
C LEU A 82 6.09 7.15 -3.98
N THR A 83 5.24 6.89 -4.97
CA THR A 83 4.55 5.61 -5.19
C THR A 83 5.55 4.47 -5.29
N PHE A 84 6.61 4.63 -6.09
CA PHE A 84 7.69 3.63 -6.17
C PHE A 84 8.46 3.47 -4.86
N LEU A 85 8.78 4.58 -4.18
CA LEU A 85 9.50 4.55 -2.91
C LEU A 85 8.70 3.77 -1.85
N PHE A 86 7.42 4.11 -1.68
CA PHE A 86 6.54 3.44 -0.73
C PHE A 86 6.21 2.00 -1.14
N ALA A 87 6.18 1.70 -2.44
CA ALA A 87 6.02 0.33 -2.91
C ALA A 87 7.22 -0.53 -2.50
N LEU A 88 8.43 0.01 -2.69
CA LEU A 88 9.66 -0.67 -2.30
C LEU A 88 9.77 -0.83 -0.79
N LEU A 89 9.39 0.19 -0.01
CA LEU A 89 9.33 0.10 1.45
C LEU A 89 8.31 -0.94 1.91
N ALA A 90 7.11 -0.96 1.32
CA ALA A 90 6.07 -1.95 1.65
C ALA A 90 6.50 -3.37 1.31
N LEU A 91 7.14 -3.56 0.16
CA LEU A 91 7.72 -4.85 -0.23
C LEU A 91 8.83 -5.28 0.72
N ALA A 92 9.78 -4.39 1.06
CA ALA A 92 10.85 -4.72 1.98
C ALA A 92 10.31 -5.08 3.37
N LEU A 93 9.45 -4.24 3.94
CA LEU A 93 8.89 -4.44 5.27
C LEU A 93 7.87 -5.60 5.34
N GLY A 94 7.26 -5.99 4.22
CA GLY A 94 6.39 -7.16 4.14
C GLY A 94 7.16 -8.46 3.87
N LEU A 95 8.06 -8.48 2.88
CA LEU A 95 8.78 -9.69 2.48
C LEU A 95 9.78 -10.16 3.52
N ILE A 96 10.50 -9.24 4.16
CA ILE A 96 11.52 -9.60 5.16
C ILE A 96 10.93 -10.44 6.30
N PRO A 97 9.92 -9.96 7.06
CA PRO A 97 9.36 -10.75 8.15
C PRO A 97 8.60 -11.98 7.65
N LEU A 98 8.01 -11.92 6.44
CA LEU A 98 7.39 -13.09 5.82
C LEU A 98 8.43 -14.19 5.57
N LEU A 99 9.56 -13.87 4.95
CA LEU A 99 10.65 -14.81 4.70
C LEU A 99 11.33 -15.28 5.98
N ASN A 100 11.43 -14.43 7.01
CA ASN A 100 11.92 -14.83 8.33
C ASN A 100 10.96 -15.84 8.99
N SER A 101 9.64 -15.64 8.88
CA SER A 101 8.65 -16.58 9.42
C SER A 101 8.66 -17.95 8.74
N LEU A 102 9.14 -18.01 7.49
CA LEU A 102 9.34 -19.24 6.72
C LEU A 102 10.72 -19.87 6.94
N GLY A 103 11.58 -19.27 7.76
CA GLY A 103 12.94 -19.78 8.02
C GLY A 103 13.92 -19.59 6.84
N VAL A 104 13.54 -18.82 5.82
CA VAL A 104 14.39 -18.54 4.65
C VAL A 104 15.50 -17.54 4.99
N VAL A 105 15.23 -16.65 5.94
CA VAL A 105 16.09 -15.51 6.29
C VAL A 105 16.29 -15.42 7.80
N GLY A 106 17.54 -15.33 8.25
CA GLY A 106 17.90 -15.36 9.68
C GLY A 106 17.85 -14.02 10.42
N PHE A 107 17.50 -12.91 9.76
CA PHE A 107 17.43 -11.60 10.40
C PHE A 107 16.00 -11.21 10.77
N THR A 108 15.86 -10.53 11.92
CA THR A 108 14.60 -9.99 12.42
C THR A 108 14.66 -8.47 12.42
N LEU A 109 13.55 -7.84 12.07
CA LEU A 109 13.43 -6.40 12.15
C LEU A 109 13.08 -5.97 13.60
N PRO A 110 13.54 -4.80 14.06
CA PRO A 110 13.27 -4.33 15.43
C PRO A 110 11.77 -4.18 15.71
N GLY A 111 11.34 -4.39 16.96
CA GLY A 111 9.92 -4.34 17.37
C GLY A 111 9.19 -3.00 17.18
N ILE A 112 9.85 -1.96 16.68
CA ILE A 112 9.27 -0.66 16.29
C ILE A 112 8.34 -0.78 15.06
N LEU A 113 8.29 -1.97 14.45
CA LEU A 113 7.51 -2.26 13.25
C LEU A 113 6.01 -2.02 13.38
N SER A 114 5.36 -2.17 14.54
CA SER A 114 3.89 -2.05 14.59
C SER A 114 3.43 -0.65 14.18
N THR A 115 4.01 0.38 14.81
CA THR A 115 3.68 1.77 14.53
C THR A 115 4.12 2.18 13.12
N VAL A 116 5.30 1.74 12.69
CA VAL A 116 5.79 2.01 11.33
C VAL A 116 4.88 1.37 10.28
N ASN A 117 4.42 0.14 10.52
CA ASN A 117 3.50 -0.55 9.63
C ASN A 117 2.17 0.18 9.55
N ASP A 118 1.61 0.66 10.66
CA ASP A 118 0.34 1.41 10.65
C ASP A 118 0.43 2.67 9.77
N TYR A 119 1.53 3.44 9.90
CA TYR A 119 1.78 4.57 9.02
C TYR A 119 1.98 4.15 7.56
N LEU A 120 2.73 3.06 7.32
CA LEU A 120 2.97 2.57 5.97
C LEU A 120 1.67 2.10 5.30
N PHE A 121 0.83 1.35 6.01
CA PHE A 121 -0.50 0.93 5.55
C PHE A 121 -1.35 2.13 5.18
N THR A 122 -1.34 3.16 6.02
CA THR A 122 -2.09 4.40 5.78
C THR A 122 -1.59 5.10 4.51
N ILE A 123 -0.27 5.30 4.37
CA ILE A 123 0.32 5.99 3.21
C ILE A 123 0.11 5.18 1.92
N VAL A 124 0.38 3.87 1.94
CA VAL A 124 0.15 2.98 0.80
C VAL A 124 -1.32 2.97 0.41
N GLY A 125 -2.23 2.94 1.39
CA GLY A 125 -3.67 3.03 1.16
C GLY A 125 -4.07 4.32 0.45
N PHE A 126 -3.58 5.47 0.92
CA PHE A 126 -3.83 6.75 0.25
C PHE A 126 -3.28 6.79 -1.17
N LEU A 127 -2.07 6.28 -1.40
CA LEU A 127 -1.46 6.25 -2.74
C LEU A 127 -2.20 5.30 -3.69
N LEU A 128 -2.66 4.14 -3.20
CA LEU A 128 -3.50 3.20 -3.98
C LEU A 128 -4.86 3.80 -4.34
N ILE A 129 -5.52 4.51 -3.41
CA ILE A 129 -6.76 5.23 -3.73
C ILE A 129 -6.47 6.31 -4.77
N TYR A 130 -5.40 7.09 -4.60
CA TYR A 130 -5.03 8.12 -5.55
C TYR A 130 -4.84 7.53 -6.96
N GLY A 131 -3.99 6.51 -7.13
CA GLY A 131 -3.80 5.84 -8.42
C GLY A 131 -5.07 5.19 -8.97
N GLY A 132 -5.93 4.67 -8.10
CA GLY A 132 -7.25 4.14 -8.48
C GLY A 132 -8.22 5.21 -9.01
N THR A 133 -8.09 6.46 -8.56
CA THR A 133 -8.93 7.60 -8.99
C THR A 133 -8.40 8.33 -10.21
N GLN A 134 -7.09 8.26 -10.50
CA GLN A 134 -6.51 8.90 -11.68
C GLN A 134 -6.99 8.20 -12.96
N GLY A 135 -7.81 8.90 -13.74
CA GLY A 135 -8.33 8.45 -15.04
C GLY A 135 -9.71 7.80 -15.01
N PHE A 136 -10.56 8.22 -14.08
CA PHE A 136 -11.98 8.42 -14.39
C PHE A 136 -12.16 9.69 -15.24
#